data_AF-A0A7V3V0B9-F1
#
_entry.id   AF-A0A7V3V0B9-F1
#
_cell.length_a   1.000
_cell.length_b   1.000
_cell.length_c   1.000
_cell.angle_alpha   90.00
_cell.angle_beta   90.00
_cell.angle_gamma   90.00
#
_symmetry.space_group_name_H-M   'P 1'
#
loop_
_entity.id
_entity.type
_entity.pdbx_description
1 polymer ?
#
loop_
_entity_poly.entity_id
_entity_poly.type
_entity_poly.pdbx_seq_one_letter_code
_entity_poly.pdbx_strand_id
1 'polypeptide(L)'
;MAVEYPHRSVQKINLKQVIKDREVKTLINEADRQLEVLGYTEHGLRHARLVAKNSRQILVQLGYDERIAELSAIAGYLHDIGNVVSREGHEKTSALLARDILVRLGMDYSEIAQIMTAIGNHHEEGGNPVSEVAAALILADKADVHRSRVRNPALIKFDIHDRVNYAVRRSVLSVDSDKRRIIFDLKVDTQIASVMEYFEIFLSRMLISRRAADFLNCKFEMLINENRLV
;
A
#
# COMPACT_ATOMS: atom_id res chain seq x y z
N MET A 1 32.50 -21.41 16.65
CA MET A 1 31.27 -22.18 16.90
C MET A 1 30.27 -21.81 15.83
N ALA A 2 29.90 -22.74 14.96
CA ALA A 2 28.82 -22.51 14.00
C ALA A 2 27.52 -22.44 14.80
N VAL A 3 26.81 -21.31 14.69
CA VAL A 3 25.45 -21.19 15.22
C VAL A 3 24.57 -22.05 14.31
N GLU A 4 24.27 -23.28 14.74
CA GLU A 4 23.20 -24.06 14.13
C GLU A 4 21.89 -23.33 14.42
N TYR A 5 21.36 -22.65 13.40
CA TYR A 5 19.99 -22.18 13.45
C TYR A 5 19.10 -23.42 13.39
N PRO A 6 18.27 -23.68 14.42
CA PRO A 6 17.39 -24.84 14.40
C PRO A 6 16.55 -24.76 13.12
N HIS A 7 16.54 -25.85 12.35
CA HIS A 7 15.65 -26.02 11.21
C HIS A 7 14.21 -25.94 11.70
N ARG A 8 13.67 -24.72 11.80
CA ARG A 8 12.24 -24.49 12.01
C ARG A 8 11.52 -25.08 10.81
N SER A 9 10.47 -25.84 11.06
CA SER A 9 9.60 -26.34 10.01
C SER A 9 9.03 -25.15 9.24
N VAL A 10 9.23 -25.15 7.92
CA VAL A 10 8.69 -24.11 7.03
C VAL A 10 7.17 -24.17 7.09
N GLN A 11 6.54 -23.04 7.40
CA GLN A 11 5.09 -22.90 7.50
C GLN A 11 4.56 -22.04 6.35
N LYS A 12 3.44 -22.47 5.75
CA LYS A 12 2.71 -21.66 4.78
C LYS A 12 1.91 -20.56 5.50
N ILE A 13 2.59 -19.49 5.87
CA ILE A 13 2.01 -18.36 6.61
C ILE A 13 1.05 -17.56 5.73
N ASN A 14 -0.12 -17.25 6.24
CA ASN A 14 -1.14 -16.42 5.59
C ASN A 14 -1.41 -15.11 6.34
N LEU A 15 -2.07 -14.17 5.67
CA LEU A 15 -2.43 -12.85 6.18
C LEU A 15 -3.26 -12.94 7.46
N LYS A 16 -4.14 -13.95 7.63
CA LYS A 16 -4.93 -14.10 8.86
C LYS A 16 -4.04 -14.33 10.09
N GLN A 17 -2.91 -15.03 9.93
CA GLN A 17 -1.93 -15.21 11.00
C GLN A 17 -1.20 -13.89 11.29
N VAL A 18 -0.74 -13.19 10.24
CA VAL A 18 -0.04 -11.90 10.37
C VAL A 18 -0.93 -10.84 11.03
N ILE A 19 -2.20 -10.75 10.65
CA ILE A 19 -3.18 -9.82 11.26
C ILE A 19 -3.39 -10.10 12.74
N LYS A 20 -3.27 -11.36 13.19
CA LYS A 20 -3.48 -11.74 14.60
C LYS A 20 -2.24 -11.50 15.46
N ASP A 21 -1.07 -11.37 14.85
CA ASP A 21 0.19 -11.17 15.56
C ASP A 21 0.18 -9.84 16.36
N ARG A 22 0.58 -9.94 17.63
CA ARG A 22 0.52 -8.81 18.57
C ARG A 22 1.58 -7.75 18.24
N GLU A 23 2.77 -8.17 17.82
CA GLU A 23 3.84 -7.26 17.44
C GLU A 23 3.40 -6.43 16.23
N VAL A 24 2.89 -7.07 15.18
CA VAL A 24 2.40 -6.38 13.98
C VAL A 24 1.37 -5.30 14.33
N LYS A 25 0.35 -5.63 15.13
CA LYS A 25 -0.67 -4.64 15.55
C LYS A 25 -0.08 -3.47 16.33
N THR A 26 0.92 -3.75 17.17
CA THR A 26 1.55 -2.73 18.00
C THR A 26 2.36 -1.77 17.13
N LEU A 27 3.14 -2.30 16.17
CA LEU A 27 3.91 -1.49 15.23
C LEU A 27 3.01 -0.61 14.36
N ILE A 28 1.91 -1.16 13.81
CA ILE A 28 0.96 -0.37 12.99
C ILE A 28 0.35 0.77 13.81
N ASN A 29 -0.10 0.50 15.04
CA ASN A 29 -0.75 1.53 15.86
C ASN A 29 0.24 2.62 16.28
N GLU A 30 1.48 2.25 16.62
CA GLU A 30 2.49 3.23 17.02
C GLU A 30 3.02 4.04 15.82
N ALA A 31 3.22 3.39 14.67
CA ALA A 31 3.50 4.07 13.40
C ALA A 31 2.42 5.10 13.06
N ASP A 32 1.14 4.72 13.16
CA ASP A 32 0.01 5.61 12.90
C ASP A 32 0.00 6.82 13.84
N ARG A 33 0.23 6.57 15.15
CA ARG A 33 0.33 7.63 16.16
C ARG A 33 1.47 8.61 15.87
N GLN A 34 2.64 8.12 15.47
CA GLN A 34 3.76 8.99 15.10
C GLN A 34 3.42 9.88 13.90
N LEU A 35 2.79 9.30 12.88
CA LEU A 35 2.36 10.04 11.70
C LEU A 35 1.28 11.09 12.02
N GLU A 36 0.38 10.80 12.97
CA GLU A 36 -0.56 11.79 13.48
C GLU A 36 0.16 13.01 14.10
N VAL A 37 1.17 12.77 14.95
CA VAL A 37 1.95 13.86 15.58
C VAL A 37 2.66 14.72 14.54
N LEU A 38 3.11 14.11 13.44
CA LEU A 38 3.77 14.79 12.32
C LEU A 38 2.79 15.46 11.34
N GLY A 39 1.48 15.35 11.55
CA GLY A 39 0.45 15.97 10.72
C GLY A 39 0.08 15.19 9.45
N TYR A 40 0.47 13.91 9.36
CA TYR A 40 0.08 13.07 8.23
C TYR A 40 -1.29 12.41 8.42
N THR A 41 -1.90 12.08 7.29
CA THR A 41 -3.13 11.27 7.18
C THR A 41 -3.01 9.90 7.87
N GLU A 42 -4.15 9.23 8.09
CA GLU A 42 -4.23 7.90 8.71
C GLU A 42 -3.49 6.82 7.90
N HIS A 43 -2.62 6.06 8.56
CA HIS A 43 -1.89 4.89 8.06
C HIS A 43 -1.98 3.71 9.05
N GLY A 44 -3.04 3.65 9.84
CA GLY A 44 -3.30 2.62 10.84
C GLY A 44 -3.95 1.37 10.28
N LEU A 45 -4.62 0.63 11.17
CA LEU A 45 -5.20 -0.68 10.82
C LEU A 45 -6.26 -0.63 9.72
N ARG A 46 -6.92 0.51 9.49
CA ARG A 46 -7.88 0.66 8.39
C ARG A 46 -7.13 0.68 7.06
N HIS A 47 -6.14 1.56 6.94
CA HIS A 47 -5.29 1.67 5.76
C HIS A 47 -4.61 0.33 5.43
N ALA A 48 -3.90 -0.26 6.40
CA ALA A 48 -3.18 -1.52 6.20
C ALA A 48 -4.11 -2.66 5.71
N ARG A 49 -5.34 -2.77 6.23
CA ARG A 49 -6.32 -3.78 5.77
C ARG A 49 -6.84 -3.50 4.36
N LEU A 50 -7.07 -2.23 4.03
CA LEU A 50 -7.53 -1.84 2.71
C LEU A 50 -6.48 -2.15 1.64
N VAL A 51 -5.23 -1.76 1.89
CA VAL A 51 -4.10 -2.05 0.99
C VAL A 51 -3.94 -3.56 0.83
N ALA A 52 -3.86 -4.33 1.93
CA ALA A 52 -3.77 -5.79 1.87
C ALA A 52 -4.88 -6.44 1.04
N LYS A 53 -6.13 -6.00 1.23
CA LYS A 53 -7.28 -6.49 0.48
C LYS A 53 -7.15 -6.16 -1.01
N ASN A 54 -6.89 -4.91 -1.36
CA ASN A 54 -6.83 -4.45 -2.74
C ASN A 54 -5.65 -5.09 -3.49
N SER A 55 -4.48 -5.18 -2.87
CA SER A 55 -3.30 -5.86 -3.43
C SER A 55 -3.61 -7.30 -3.83
N ARG A 56 -4.26 -8.06 -2.93
CA ARG A 56 -4.71 -9.43 -3.22
C ARG A 56 -5.72 -9.46 -4.35
N GLN A 57 -6.73 -8.59 -4.29
CA GLN A 57 -7.82 -8.56 -5.27
C GLN A 57 -7.33 -8.25 -6.68
N ILE A 58 -6.36 -7.35 -6.86
CA ILE A 58 -5.76 -7.05 -8.15
C ILE A 58 -5.20 -8.32 -8.79
N LEU A 59 -4.36 -9.05 -8.06
CA LEU A 59 -3.71 -10.25 -8.58
C LEU A 59 -4.69 -11.40 -8.85
N VAL A 60 -5.65 -11.61 -7.95
CA VAL A 60 -6.71 -12.62 -8.14
C VAL A 60 -7.55 -12.31 -9.38
N GLN A 61 -7.98 -11.05 -9.57
CA GLN A 61 -8.80 -10.67 -10.73
C GLN A 61 -8.03 -10.73 -12.05
N LEU A 62 -6.71 -10.58 -12.01
CA LEU A 62 -5.84 -10.75 -13.18
C LEU A 62 -5.44 -12.22 -13.44
N GLY A 63 -5.89 -13.16 -12.62
CA GLY A 63 -5.65 -14.60 -12.80
C GLY A 63 -4.27 -15.09 -12.35
N TYR A 64 -3.58 -14.34 -11.49
CA TYR A 64 -2.31 -14.80 -10.90
C TYR A 64 -2.52 -15.89 -9.85
N ASP A 65 -1.44 -16.61 -9.55
CA ASP A 65 -1.44 -17.65 -8.53
C ASP A 65 -1.89 -17.13 -7.15
N GLU A 66 -2.74 -17.91 -6.48
CA GLU A 66 -3.32 -17.56 -5.17
C GLU A 66 -2.25 -17.35 -4.10
N ARG A 67 -1.10 -18.04 -4.18
CA ARG A 67 -0.01 -17.80 -3.24
C ARG A 67 0.65 -16.46 -3.49
N ILE A 68 0.91 -16.08 -4.74
CA ILE A 68 1.45 -14.76 -5.08
C ILE A 68 0.50 -13.64 -4.63
N ALA A 69 -0.81 -13.81 -4.83
CA ALA A 69 -1.81 -12.88 -4.32
C ALA A 69 -1.80 -12.78 -2.79
N GLU A 70 -1.63 -13.90 -2.09
CA GLU A 70 -1.50 -13.94 -0.62
C GLU A 70 -0.24 -13.21 -0.14
N LEU A 71 0.92 -13.38 -0.81
CA LEU A 71 2.14 -12.66 -0.48
C LEU A 71 1.97 -11.15 -0.65
N SER A 72 1.26 -10.71 -1.70
CA SER A 72 0.96 -9.30 -1.92
C SER A 72 0.02 -8.73 -0.84
N ALA A 73 -0.92 -9.55 -0.35
CA ALA A 73 -1.77 -9.18 0.77
C ALA A 73 -0.95 -8.97 2.06
N ILE A 74 -0.01 -9.88 2.35
CA ILE A 74 0.89 -9.80 3.51
C ILE A 74 1.80 -8.57 3.38
N ALA A 75 2.39 -8.35 2.20
CA ALA A 75 3.19 -7.16 1.93
C ALA A 75 2.37 -5.88 2.15
N GLY A 76 1.15 -5.80 1.63
CA GLY A 76 0.24 -4.66 1.83
C GLY A 76 -0.13 -4.40 3.28
N TYR A 77 -0.25 -5.43 4.11
CA TYR A 77 -0.54 -5.23 5.53
C TYR A 77 0.68 -4.73 6.34
N LEU A 78 1.90 -5.03 5.88
CA LEU A 78 3.15 -4.74 6.59
C LEU A 78 3.92 -3.55 6.01
N HIS A 79 3.52 -3.00 4.85
CA HIS A 79 4.37 -2.10 4.06
C HIS A 79 4.80 -0.81 4.78
N ASP A 80 4.02 -0.38 5.78
CA ASP A 80 4.17 0.91 6.45
C ASP A 80 4.59 0.81 7.91
N ILE A 81 4.86 -0.39 8.44
CA ILE A 81 5.20 -0.59 9.85
C ILE A 81 6.50 0.12 10.26
N GLY A 82 7.39 0.40 9.31
CA GLY A 82 8.65 1.11 9.50
C GLY A 82 8.47 2.57 9.88
N ASN A 83 7.29 3.16 9.67
CA ASN A 83 6.97 4.49 10.18
C ASN A 83 7.03 4.55 11.73
N VAL A 84 7.09 3.41 12.43
CA VAL A 84 7.36 3.34 13.87
C VAL A 84 8.77 3.82 14.26
N VAL A 85 9.70 3.84 13.30
CA VAL A 85 11.07 4.34 13.51
C VAL A 85 11.18 5.75 12.95
N SER A 86 10.73 5.95 11.71
CA SER A 86 10.87 7.21 10.97
C SER A 86 10.02 7.15 9.70
N ARG A 87 9.51 8.31 9.25
CA ARG A 87 8.89 8.46 7.93
C ARG A 87 9.91 8.33 6.80
N GLU A 88 11.09 8.90 7.01
CA GLU A 88 12.21 8.84 6.07
C GLU A 88 12.73 7.40 6.01
N GLY A 89 12.75 6.83 4.80
CA GLY A 89 13.19 5.46 4.57
C GLY A 89 12.27 4.37 5.16
N HIS A 90 11.00 4.68 5.45
CA HIS A 90 10.08 3.72 6.05
C HIS A 90 9.92 2.45 5.20
N GLU A 91 10.08 2.52 3.88
CA GLU A 91 10.01 1.37 2.99
C GLU A 91 11.11 0.34 3.28
N LYS A 92 12.35 0.82 3.53
CA LYS A 92 13.49 -0.04 3.88
C LYS A 92 13.34 -0.60 5.29
N THR A 93 12.94 0.24 6.23
CA THR A 93 12.71 -0.16 7.62
C THR A 93 11.58 -1.19 7.72
N SER A 94 10.48 -0.97 6.99
CA SER A 94 9.35 -1.91 6.94
C SER A 94 9.77 -3.26 6.36
N ALA A 95 10.59 -3.28 5.31
CA ALA A 95 11.08 -4.53 4.74
C ALA A 95 11.92 -5.34 5.76
N LEU A 96 12.77 -4.67 6.55
CA LEU A 96 13.58 -5.32 7.58
C LEU A 96 12.75 -5.80 8.78
N LEU A 97 11.80 -5.00 9.26
CA LEU A 97 10.88 -5.40 10.33
C LEU A 97 9.96 -6.56 9.89
N ALA A 98 9.43 -6.49 8.67
CA ALA A 98 8.61 -7.56 8.11
C ALA A 98 9.41 -8.87 8.00
N ARG A 99 10.69 -8.80 7.59
CA ARG A 99 11.58 -9.97 7.58
C ARG A 99 11.63 -10.63 8.95
N ASP A 100 11.95 -9.87 10.00
CA ASP A 100 12.10 -10.42 11.36
C ASP A 100 10.81 -11.11 11.85
N ILE A 101 9.68 -10.44 11.67
CA ILE A 101 8.35 -10.96 12.02
C ILE A 101 8.06 -12.27 11.26
N LEU A 102 8.29 -12.29 9.94
CA LEU A 102 7.96 -13.45 9.12
C LEU A 102 8.91 -14.64 9.38
N VAL A 103 10.19 -14.39 9.66
CA VAL A 103 11.14 -15.42 10.14
C VAL A 103 10.70 -15.97 11.49
N ARG A 104 10.27 -15.10 12.41
CA ARG A 104 9.75 -15.51 13.71
C ARG A 104 8.51 -16.40 13.57
N LEU A 105 7.64 -16.10 12.61
CA LEU A 105 6.45 -16.90 12.27
C LEU A 105 6.78 -18.19 11.50
N GLY A 106 8.01 -18.38 11.01
CA GLY A 106 8.44 -19.58 10.30
C GLY A 106 8.05 -19.63 8.82
N MET A 107 7.84 -18.48 8.18
CA MET A 107 7.61 -18.41 6.73
C MET A 107 8.86 -18.81 5.94
N ASP A 108 8.68 -19.36 4.74
CA ASP A 108 9.77 -19.70 3.84
C ASP A 108 10.59 -18.46 3.43
N TYR A 109 11.92 -18.60 3.37
CA TYR A 109 12.80 -17.47 3.06
C TYR A 109 12.60 -16.92 1.64
N SER A 110 12.21 -17.74 0.67
CA SER A 110 11.95 -17.27 -0.69
C SER A 110 10.69 -16.39 -0.76
N GLU A 111 9.69 -16.67 0.05
CA GLU A 111 8.47 -15.87 0.16
C GLU A 111 8.71 -14.58 0.94
N ILE A 112 9.52 -14.67 2.01
CA ILE A 112 9.98 -13.49 2.77
C ILE A 112 10.73 -12.54 1.83
N ALA A 113 11.64 -13.05 1.00
CA ALA A 113 12.38 -12.24 0.04
C ALA A 113 11.45 -11.50 -0.93
N GLN A 114 10.40 -12.17 -1.45
CA GLN A 114 9.41 -11.53 -2.32
C GLN A 114 8.63 -10.41 -1.61
N ILE A 115 8.23 -10.63 -0.36
CA ILE A 115 7.54 -9.62 0.46
C ILE A 115 8.48 -8.43 0.74
N MET A 116 9.73 -8.69 1.11
CA MET A 116 10.73 -7.65 1.33
C MET A 116 10.98 -6.83 0.07
N THR A 117 11.11 -7.49 -1.09
CA THR A 117 11.26 -6.82 -2.39
C THR A 117 10.09 -5.91 -2.68
N ALA A 118 8.85 -6.36 -2.44
CA ALA A 118 7.66 -5.56 -2.64
C ALA A 118 7.62 -4.34 -1.70
N ILE A 119 7.82 -4.56 -0.40
CA ILE A 119 7.81 -3.49 0.60
C ILE A 119 8.94 -2.48 0.33
N GLY A 120 10.16 -2.92 0.04
CA GLY A 120 11.29 -2.00 -0.19
C GLY A 120 11.16 -1.15 -1.45
N ASN A 121 10.23 -1.47 -2.35
CA ASN A 121 10.05 -0.77 -3.63
C ASN A 121 8.69 -0.07 -3.79
N HIS A 122 7.85 -0.04 -2.74
CA HIS A 122 6.49 0.49 -2.87
C HIS A 122 6.40 2.02 -2.86
N HIS A 123 7.44 2.71 -2.37
CA HIS A 123 7.46 4.16 -2.23
C HIS A 123 7.80 4.86 -3.56
N GLU A 124 7.20 6.02 -3.79
CA GLU A 124 7.33 6.80 -5.04
C GLU A 124 8.78 7.23 -5.28
N GLU A 125 9.47 7.61 -4.21
CA GLU A 125 10.86 8.03 -4.22
C GLU A 125 11.78 6.80 -4.15
N GLY A 126 12.30 6.41 -5.31
CA GLY A 126 13.30 5.33 -5.43
C GLY A 126 12.71 3.92 -5.63
N GLY A 127 11.41 3.73 -5.45
CA GLY A 127 10.73 2.46 -5.68
C GLY A 127 10.38 2.18 -7.15
N ASN A 128 10.31 0.89 -7.49
CA ASN A 128 9.93 0.41 -8.82
C ASN A 128 9.09 -0.88 -8.73
N PRO A 129 8.09 -1.08 -9.61
CA PRO A 129 7.34 -2.32 -9.68
C PRO A 129 8.22 -3.44 -10.26
N VAL A 130 9.02 -4.10 -9.42
CA VAL A 130 10.01 -5.12 -9.85
C VAL A 130 9.48 -6.55 -9.77
N SER A 131 8.26 -6.74 -9.28
CA SER A 131 7.57 -8.02 -9.21
C SER A 131 6.05 -7.80 -9.20
N GLU A 132 5.28 -8.86 -9.43
CA GLU A 132 3.82 -8.85 -9.39
C GLU A 132 3.32 -8.42 -8.00
N VAL A 133 3.98 -8.91 -6.95
CA VAL A 133 3.70 -8.58 -5.55
C VAL A 133 3.91 -7.08 -5.31
N ALA A 134 5.02 -6.53 -5.82
CA ALA A 134 5.36 -5.10 -5.70
C ALA A 134 4.39 -4.22 -6.49
N ALA A 135 4.09 -4.60 -7.73
CA ALA A 135 3.20 -3.83 -8.59
C ALA A 135 1.79 -3.73 -8.01
N ALA A 136 1.22 -4.85 -7.54
CA ALA A 136 -0.09 -4.85 -6.90
C ALA A 136 -0.10 -4.04 -5.57
N LEU A 137 0.97 -4.13 -4.78
CA LEU A 137 1.15 -3.32 -3.57
C LEU A 137 1.12 -1.82 -3.88
N ILE A 138 1.92 -1.37 -4.85
CA ILE A 138 1.99 0.03 -5.27
C ILE A 138 0.60 0.53 -5.64
N LEU A 139 -0.09 -0.19 -6.54
CA LEU A 139 -1.43 0.19 -7.00
C LEU A 139 -2.44 0.30 -5.84
N ALA A 140 -2.40 -0.67 -4.92
CA ALA A 140 -3.32 -0.71 -3.79
C ALA A 140 -3.08 0.42 -2.77
N ASP A 141 -1.81 0.72 -2.45
CA ASP A 141 -1.44 1.80 -1.54
C ASP A 141 -1.76 3.17 -2.15
N LYS A 142 -1.31 3.42 -3.38
CA LYS A 142 -1.46 4.74 -4.02
C LYS A 142 -2.92 5.10 -4.34
N ALA A 143 -3.82 4.12 -4.31
CA ALA A 143 -5.25 4.33 -4.48
C ALA A 143 -6.00 4.72 -3.19
N ASP A 144 -5.40 4.63 -2.00
CA ASP A 144 -6.07 5.04 -0.74
C ASP A 144 -5.99 6.56 -0.52
N VAL A 145 -6.66 7.30 -1.41
CA VAL A 145 -6.88 8.75 -1.33
C VAL A 145 -8.35 8.99 -1.00
N HIS A 146 -8.67 9.41 0.23
CA HIS A 146 -10.05 9.56 0.64
C HIS A 146 -10.19 10.42 1.90
N ARG A 147 -11.33 11.11 2.04
CA ARG A 147 -11.62 11.95 3.22
C ARG A 147 -11.56 11.23 4.56
N SER A 148 -11.80 9.92 4.58
CA SER A 148 -11.74 9.12 5.81
C SER A 148 -10.33 9.00 6.37
N ARG A 149 -9.31 9.42 5.61
CA ARG A 149 -7.91 9.47 6.05
C ARG A 149 -7.56 10.75 6.80
N VAL A 150 -8.37 11.78 6.67
CA VAL A 150 -8.13 13.08 7.28
C VAL A 150 -8.48 13.01 8.76
N ARG A 151 -7.50 13.26 9.63
CA ARG A 151 -7.65 13.12 11.08
C ARG A 151 -8.37 14.30 11.71
N ASN A 152 -8.08 15.52 11.23
CA ASN A 152 -8.66 16.73 11.78
C ASN A 152 -9.25 17.63 10.69
N PRO A 153 -10.53 17.46 10.33
CA PRO A 153 -11.17 18.28 9.32
C PRO A 153 -11.18 19.80 9.62
N ALA A 154 -11.04 20.20 10.88
CA ALA A 154 -11.05 21.62 11.23
C ALA A 154 -9.76 22.35 10.79
N LEU A 155 -8.67 21.63 10.52
CA LEU A 155 -7.36 22.18 10.14
C LEU A 155 -7.07 22.10 8.63
N ILE A 156 -8.01 21.58 7.83
CA ILE A 156 -7.88 21.39 6.38
C ILE A 156 -7.47 22.68 5.62
N LYS A 157 -7.79 23.86 6.16
CA LYS A 157 -7.45 25.13 5.51
C LYS A 157 -5.95 25.35 5.32
N PHE A 158 -5.09 24.68 6.08
CA PHE A 158 -3.66 24.96 6.13
C PHE A 158 -2.78 23.91 5.45
N ASP A 159 -3.30 22.72 5.15
CA ASP A 159 -2.56 21.66 4.45
C ASP A 159 -3.29 21.23 3.17
N ILE A 160 -2.60 21.37 2.03
CA ILE A 160 -3.11 20.95 0.73
C ILE A 160 -3.34 19.43 0.66
N HIS A 161 -2.54 18.61 1.37
CA HIS A 161 -2.71 17.16 1.39
C HIS A 161 -4.02 16.76 2.06
N ASP A 162 -4.30 17.26 3.26
CA ASP A 162 -5.55 17.02 3.97
C ASP A 162 -6.75 17.61 3.23
N ARG A 163 -6.60 18.79 2.61
CA ARG A 163 -7.66 19.41 1.80
C ARG A 163 -8.07 18.58 0.60
N VAL A 164 -7.10 18.12 -0.19
CA VAL A 164 -7.40 17.28 -1.35
C VAL A 164 -7.98 15.95 -0.90
N ASN A 165 -7.41 15.29 0.12
CA ASN A 165 -7.99 14.05 0.66
C ASN A 165 -9.45 14.27 1.10
N TYR A 166 -9.74 15.36 1.82
CA TYR A 166 -11.09 15.68 2.25
C TYR A 166 -12.06 15.96 1.09
N ALA A 167 -11.58 16.59 0.03
CA ALA A 167 -12.35 16.80 -1.19
C ALA A 167 -12.76 15.48 -1.86
N VAL A 168 -11.96 14.41 -1.72
CA VAL A 168 -12.27 13.10 -2.30
C VAL A 168 -13.39 12.41 -1.51
N ARG A 169 -14.59 12.34 -2.11
CA ARG A 169 -15.82 11.74 -1.56
C ARG A 169 -15.95 10.24 -1.82
N ARG A 170 -15.28 9.76 -2.87
CA ARG A 170 -15.23 8.35 -3.27
C ARG A 170 -13.89 8.10 -3.93
N SER A 171 -13.29 6.97 -3.58
CA SER A 171 -12.07 6.46 -4.19
C SER A 171 -12.20 4.95 -4.35
N VAL A 172 -12.11 4.48 -5.60
CA VAL A 172 -12.29 3.07 -5.94
C VAL A 172 -11.22 2.65 -6.94
N LEU A 173 -10.50 1.58 -6.59
CA LEU A 173 -9.63 0.87 -7.51
C LEU A 173 -10.34 -0.39 -7.99
N SER A 174 -10.36 -0.61 -9.29
CA SER A 174 -11.03 -1.77 -9.90
C SER A 174 -10.21 -2.34 -11.04
N VAL A 175 -10.36 -3.64 -11.29
CA VAL A 175 -9.72 -4.33 -12.41
C VAL A 175 -10.77 -4.74 -13.43
N ASP A 176 -10.51 -4.41 -14.69
CA ASP A 176 -11.19 -4.94 -15.86
C ASP A 176 -10.24 -5.97 -16.50
N SER A 177 -10.43 -7.24 -16.13
CA SER A 177 -9.58 -8.36 -16.56
C SER A 177 -9.60 -8.56 -18.06
N ASP A 178 -10.79 -8.42 -18.67
CA ASP A 178 -11.02 -8.70 -20.09
C ASP A 178 -10.30 -7.69 -20.97
N LYS A 179 -10.29 -6.42 -20.57
CA LYS A 179 -9.62 -5.34 -21.31
C LYS A 179 -8.21 -5.05 -20.81
N ARG A 180 -7.73 -5.79 -19.79
CA ARG A 180 -6.45 -5.57 -19.11
C ARG A 180 -6.30 -4.12 -18.64
N ARG A 181 -7.25 -3.63 -17.84
CA ARG A 181 -7.22 -2.26 -17.31
C ARG A 181 -7.33 -2.24 -15.80
N ILE A 182 -6.61 -1.32 -15.19
CA ILE A 182 -6.74 -0.98 -13.77
C ILE A 182 -7.27 0.44 -13.70
N ILE A 183 -8.49 0.58 -13.18
CA ILE A 183 -9.25 1.82 -13.20
C ILE A 183 -9.28 2.40 -11.79
N PHE A 184 -8.73 3.61 -11.64
CA PHE A 184 -8.78 4.39 -10.42
C PHE A 184 -9.83 5.50 -10.55
N ASP A 185 -10.98 5.29 -9.92
CA ASP A 185 -12.17 6.15 -10.01
C ASP A 185 -12.35 7.01 -8.75
N LEU A 186 -12.25 8.32 -8.94
CA LEU A 186 -12.36 9.34 -7.92
C LEU A 186 -13.58 10.25 -8.13
N LYS A 187 -14.28 10.54 -7.04
CA LYS A 187 -15.24 11.65 -6.96
C LYS A 187 -14.68 12.74 -6.07
N VAL A 188 -14.31 13.86 -6.67
CA VAL A 188 -13.68 15.00 -6.00
C VAL A 188 -14.65 16.16 -5.93
N ASP A 189 -14.84 16.71 -4.73
CA ASP A 189 -15.60 17.92 -4.50
C ASP A 189 -14.78 19.15 -4.92
N THR A 190 -15.05 19.66 -6.13
CA THR A 190 -14.31 20.79 -6.72
C THR A 190 -14.59 22.13 -6.05
N GLN A 191 -15.53 22.20 -5.10
CA GLN A 191 -15.69 23.38 -4.24
C GLN A 191 -14.66 23.40 -3.10
N ILE A 192 -14.04 22.26 -2.78
CA ILE A 192 -13.04 22.12 -1.70
C ILE A 192 -11.62 22.13 -2.25
N ALA A 193 -11.36 21.37 -3.32
CA ALA A 193 -10.07 21.32 -3.99
C ALA A 193 -10.25 21.10 -5.50
N SER A 194 -9.45 21.79 -6.30
CA SER A 194 -9.42 21.61 -7.74
C SER A 194 -8.75 20.30 -8.15
N VAL A 195 -9.01 19.87 -9.39
CA VAL A 195 -8.31 18.72 -9.98
C VAL A 195 -6.80 19.01 -10.16
N MET A 196 -6.42 20.26 -10.38
CA MET A 196 -5.00 20.64 -10.49
C MET A 196 -4.27 20.48 -9.15
N GLU A 197 -4.88 20.91 -8.04
CA GLU A 197 -4.32 20.70 -6.69
C GLU A 197 -4.18 19.20 -6.36
N TYR A 198 -5.10 18.36 -6.84
CA TYR A 198 -4.93 16.90 -6.72
C TYR A 198 -3.64 16.43 -7.39
N PHE A 199 -3.39 16.87 -8.62
CA PHE A 199 -2.18 16.46 -9.34
C PHE A 199 -0.91 17.06 -8.74
N GLU A 200 -0.96 18.27 -8.21
CA GLU A 200 0.17 18.91 -7.54
C GLU A 200 0.78 18.00 -6.45
N ILE A 201 -0.07 17.31 -5.68
CA ILE A 201 0.38 16.47 -4.56
C ILE A 201 0.48 14.97 -4.88
N PHE A 202 -0.25 14.48 -5.89
CA PHE A 202 -0.37 13.05 -6.17
C PHE A 202 0.22 12.61 -7.51
N LEU A 203 0.79 13.51 -8.31
CA LEU A 203 1.34 13.15 -9.62
C LEU A 203 2.39 12.02 -9.54
N SER A 204 3.33 12.09 -8.59
CA SER A 204 4.34 11.03 -8.40
C SER A 204 3.71 9.67 -8.11
N ARG A 205 2.64 9.65 -7.30
CA ARG A 205 1.85 8.44 -6.99
C ARG A 205 1.19 7.86 -8.25
N MET A 206 0.65 8.71 -9.10
CA MET A 206 0.01 8.28 -10.35
C MET A 206 1.03 7.76 -11.35
N LEU A 207 2.23 8.37 -11.41
CA LEU A 207 3.31 7.90 -12.27
C LEU A 207 3.81 6.52 -11.89
N ILE A 208 4.02 6.24 -10.59
CA ILE A 208 4.42 4.90 -10.14
C ILE A 208 3.29 3.88 -10.30
N SER A 209 2.03 4.29 -10.09
CA SER A 209 0.84 3.45 -10.32
C SER A 209 0.72 3.03 -11.79
N ARG A 210 0.96 3.95 -12.72
CA ARG A 210 1.00 3.65 -14.16
C ARG A 210 2.08 2.60 -14.47
N ARG A 211 3.31 2.80 -14.00
CA ARG A 211 4.41 1.83 -14.18
C ARG A 211 4.06 0.46 -13.59
N ALA A 212 3.38 0.43 -12.46
CA ALA A 212 2.95 -0.81 -11.80
C ALA A 212 1.88 -1.55 -12.60
N ALA A 213 0.90 -0.82 -13.15
CA ALA A 213 -0.07 -1.42 -14.07
C ALA A 213 0.62 -1.97 -15.33
N ASP A 214 1.56 -1.20 -15.91
CA ASP A 214 2.33 -1.62 -17.09
C ASP A 214 3.11 -2.91 -16.81
N PHE A 215 3.74 -3.04 -15.63
CA PHE A 215 4.41 -4.27 -15.21
C PHE A 215 3.47 -5.48 -15.16
N LEU A 216 2.24 -5.27 -14.69
CA LEU A 216 1.18 -6.27 -14.70
C LEU A 216 0.53 -6.42 -16.09
N ASN A 217 1.12 -5.92 -17.17
CA ASN A 217 0.55 -5.92 -18.53
C ASN A 217 -0.89 -5.41 -18.55
N CYS A 218 -1.14 -4.30 -17.85
CA CYS A 218 -2.42 -3.62 -17.76
C CYS A 218 -2.27 -2.13 -18.05
N LYS A 219 -3.29 -1.51 -18.64
CA LYS A 219 -3.36 -0.06 -18.76
C LYS A 219 -3.90 0.55 -17.46
N PHE A 220 -3.18 1.52 -16.89
CA PHE A 220 -3.72 2.36 -15.82
C PHE A 220 -4.64 3.44 -16.40
N GLU A 221 -5.87 3.52 -15.92
CA GLU A 221 -6.82 4.58 -16.27
C GLU A 221 -7.26 5.30 -15.01
N MET A 222 -7.30 6.63 -15.07
CA MET A 222 -7.80 7.43 -13.96
C MET A 222 -9.10 8.12 -14.39
N LEU A 223 -10.12 8.06 -13.53
CA LEU A 223 -11.38 8.78 -13.72
C LEU A 223 -11.52 9.78 -12.56
N ILE A 224 -11.73 11.05 -12.88
CA ILE A 224 -12.04 12.07 -11.87
C ILE A 224 -13.34 12.76 -12.27
N ASN A 225 -14.38 12.62 -11.44
CA ASN A 225 -15.71 13.16 -11.72
C ASN A 225 -16.19 12.78 -13.12
N GLU A 226 -16.09 11.48 -13.46
CA GLU A 226 -16.49 10.88 -14.75
C GLU A 226 -15.63 11.31 -15.95
N ASN A 227 -14.71 12.26 -15.79
CA ASN A 227 -13.75 12.61 -16.83
C ASN A 227 -12.61 11.60 -16.84
N ARG A 228 -12.38 10.99 -17.99
CA ARG A 228 -11.27 10.04 -18.19
C ARG A 228 -9.98 10.77 -18.48
N LEU A 229 -8.95 10.42 -17.71
CA LEU A 229 -7.57 10.86 -17.90
C LEU A 229 -6.76 9.63 -18.32
N VAL A 230 -6.17 9.70 -19.51
CA VAL A 230 -5.44 8.62 -20.20
C VAL A 230 -4.02 9.03 -20.49
#